data_AF-A0A2S7BVU4-F1
#
_entry.id   AF-A0A2S7BVU4-F1
#
_cell.length_a   1.000
_cell.length_b   1.000
_cell.length_c   1.000
_cell.angle_alpha   90.00
_cell.angle_beta   90.00
_cell.angle_gamma   90.00
#
_symmetry.space_group_name_H-M   'P 1'
#
loop_
_entity.id
_entity.type
_entity.pdbx_description
1 polymer ?
#
loop_
_entity_poly.entity_id
_entity_poly.type
_entity_poly.pdbx_seq_one_letter_code
_entity_poly.pdbx_strand_id
1 'polypeptide(L)' 'MREFHVQGIVWDTDGKRAALPAEAKVECENEEDIADALSNAYGWLVSDFAVVDSADGAVM' A
#
# COMPACT_ATOMS: atom_id res chain seq x y z
N MET A 1 -10.06 8.10 9.62
CA MET A 1 -8.72 7.45 9.69
C MET A 1 -8.92 6.01 10.08
N ARG A 2 -8.59 5.09 9.16
CA ARG A 2 -8.66 3.65 9.34
C ARG A 2 -7.27 3.10 9.04
N GLU A 3 -6.78 2.20 9.88
CA GLU A 3 -5.48 1.57 9.66
C GLU A 3 -5.64 0.47 8.62
N PHE A 4 -5.09 0.71 7.44
CA PHE A 4 -4.99 -0.28 6.39
C PHE A 4 -3.64 -0.99 6.49
N HIS A 5 -3.67 -2.30 6.56
CA HIS A 5 -2.45 -3.10 6.47
C HIS A 5 -2.26 -3.49 5.01
N VAL A 6 -1.13 -3.11 4.42
CA VAL A 6 -0.76 -3.52 3.07
C VAL A 6 0.41 -4.49 3.12
N GLN A 7 0.30 -5.59 2.39
CA GLN A 7 1.33 -6.61 2.25
C GLN A 7 1.56 -6.95 0.79
N GLY A 8 2.67 -7.64 0.51
CA GLY A 8 3.06 -7.99 -0.86
C GLY A 8 3.25 -6.77 -1.76
N ILE A 9 3.67 -5.63 -1.21
CA ILE A 9 3.81 -4.38 -1.95
C ILE A 9 4.92 -4.56 -3.01
N VAL A 10 4.52 -4.45 -4.28
CA VAL A 10 5.40 -4.43 -5.44
C VAL A 10 5.68 -2.97 -5.79
N TRP A 11 6.91 -2.56 -5.56
CA TRP A 11 7.37 -1.21 -5.84
C TRP A 11 7.96 -1.14 -7.24
N ASP A 12 7.56 -0.13 -8.01
CA ASP A 12 8.31 0.23 -9.19
C ASP A 12 9.54 1.01 -8.75
N THR A 13 10.67 0.32 -8.77
CA THR A 13 11.94 0.92 -8.39
C THR A 13 12.74 1.42 -9.58
N ASP A 14 12.18 1.38 -10.81
CA ASP A 14 12.82 1.83 -12.05
C ASP A 14 14.28 1.31 -12.18
N GLY A 15 14.50 0.06 -11.76
CA GLY A 15 15.82 -0.59 -11.76
C GLY A 15 16.78 -0.20 -10.62
N LYS A 16 16.37 0.67 -9.69
CA LYS A 16 17.13 0.97 -8.47
C LYS A 16 16.86 -0.10 -7.41
N ARG A 17 17.91 -0.65 -6.78
CA ARG A 17 17.71 -1.51 -5.60
C ARG A 17 17.33 -0.65 -4.40
N ALA A 18 16.05 -0.34 -4.26
CA ALA A 18 15.49 0.15 -3.02
C ALA A 18 15.12 -1.06 -2.15
N ALA A 19 15.66 -1.14 -0.94
CA ALA A 19 15.27 -2.14 0.05
C ALA A 19 13.93 -1.71 0.68
N LEU A 20 12.88 -1.69 -0.14
CA LEU A 20 11.56 -1.30 0.30
C LEU A 20 10.90 -2.49 1.00
N PRO A 21 10.20 -2.25 2.12
CA PRO A 21 9.44 -3.30 2.77
C PRO A 21 8.27 -3.72 1.88
N ALA A 22 8.06 -5.04 1.78
CA ALA A 22 6.89 -5.59 1.11
C ALA A 22 5.63 -5.53 2.00
N GLU A 23 5.76 -5.09 3.25
CA GLU A 23 4.67 -4.98 4.22
C GLU A 23 4.75 -3.62 4.93
N ALA A 24 3.64 -2.89 4.95
CA ALA A 24 3.53 -1.60 5.62
C ALA A 24 2.13 -1.41 6.22
N LYS A 25 2.05 -0.57 7.24
CA LYS A 25 0.77 -0.10 7.79
C LYS A 25 0.59 1.34 7.37
N VAL A 26 -0.58 1.66 6.83
CA VAL A 26 -0.89 2.98 6.29
C VAL A 26 -2.21 3.41 6.92
N GLU A 27 -2.21 4.56 7.59
CA GLU A 27 -3.46 5.17 8.05
C GLU A 27 -4.02 6.02 6.92
N CYS A 28 -5.09 5.54 6.30
CA CYS A 28 -5.81 6.24 5.24
C CYS A 28 -7.31 6.27 5.53
N GLU A 29 -8.04 7.10 4.79
CA GLU A 29 -9.50 7.11 4.87
C GLU A 29 -10.13 6.07 3.93
N ASN A 30 -9.49 5.81 2.78
CA ASN A 30 -9.98 4.90 1.74
C ASN A 30 -8.81 4.18 1.03
N GLU A 31 -9.11 3.06 0.36
CA GLU A 31 -8.12 2.28 -0.41
C GLU A 31 -7.44 3.08 -1.53
N GLU A 32 -8.20 3.94 -2.21
CA GLU A 32 -7.71 4.82 -3.27
C GLU A 32 -6.63 5.79 -2.76
N ASP A 33 -6.70 6.15 -1.48
CA ASP A 33 -5.77 7.04 -0.79
C ASP A 33 -4.51 6.31 -0.33
N ILE A 34 -4.55 4.97 -0.19
CA ILE A 34 -3.42 4.15 0.25
C ILE A 34 -2.26 4.24 -0.73
N ALA A 35 -2.53 4.20 -2.04
CA ALA A 35 -1.50 4.29 -3.07
C ALA A 35 -0.79 5.65 -3.06
N ASP A 36 -1.55 6.73 -2.85
CA ASP A 36 -1.03 8.09 -2.76
C ASP A 36 -0.24 8.30 -1.47
N ALA A 37 -0.78 7.85 -0.32
CA ALA A 37 -0.10 7.92 0.96
C ALA A 37 1.18 7.07 1.02
N LEU A 38 1.18 5.86 0.44
CA LEU A 38 2.39 5.04 0.29
C LEU A 38 3.41 5.74 -0.60
N SER A 39 2.98 6.24 -1.76
CA SER A 39 3.88 6.92 -2.69
C SER A 39 4.47 8.19 -2.06
N ASN A 40 3.69 8.92 -1.27
CA ASN A 40 4.14 10.11 -0.56
C ASN A 40 5.04 9.77 0.65
N ALA A 41 4.72 8.73 1.42
CA ALA A 41 5.49 8.32 2.60
C ALA A 41 6.83 7.68 2.23
N TYR A 42 6.85 6.82 1.21
CA TYR A 42 8.04 6.09 0.79
C TYR A 42 8.78 6.77 -0.36
N GLY A 43 8.11 7.64 -1.12
CA GLY A 43 8.71 8.33 -2.28
C GLY A 43 8.83 7.45 -3.53
N TRP A 44 8.11 6.33 -3.59
CA TRP A 44 8.17 5.36 -4.70
C TRP A 44 6.78 5.02 -5.22
N LEU A 45 6.65 4.84 -6.52
CA LEU A 45 5.41 4.39 -7.14
C LEU A 45 5.17 2.92 -6.78
N VAL A 46 3.98 2.64 -6.27
CA VAL A 46 3.52 1.27 -6.06
C VAL A 46 2.96 0.74 -7.39
N SER A 47 3.48 -0.39 -7.87
CA SER A 47 2.95 -1.06 -9.05
C SER A 47 1.71 -1.87 -8.70
N ASP A 48 1.79 -2.61 -7.59
CA ASP A 48 0.77 -3.52 -7.13
C ASP A 48 0.92 -3.71 -5.62
N PHE A 49 -0.19 -3.87 -4.90
CA PHE A 49 -0.16 -4.10 -3.46
C PHE A 49 -1.40 -4.86 -3.03
N ALA A 50 -1.25 -5.76 -2.06
CA ALA A 50 -2.39 -6.41 -1.45
C ALA A 50 -2.79 -5.65 -0.19
N VAL A 51 -3.95 -5.02 -0.22
CA VAL A 51 -4.56 -4.46 1.00
C VAL A 51 -5.16 -5.60 1.78
N VAL A 52 -4.55 -5.89 2.93
CA VAL A 52 -5.09 -6.76 3.97
C VAL A 52 -5.93 -5.87 4.90
N ASP A 53 -6.90 -5.16 4.34
CA ASP A 53 -7.90 -4.50 5.17
C ASP A 53 -8.76 -5.59 5.80
N SER A 54 -9.08 -5.44 7.07
CA SER A 54 -10.16 -6.21 7.69
C SER A 54 -11.53 -5.61 7.35
N ALA A 55 -11.73 -5.11 6.13
CA ALA A 55 -13.06 -5.02 5.54
C ALA A 55 -13.35 -6.40 4.97
N ASP A 56 -13.96 -7.22 5.82
CA ASP A 56 -14.86 -8.28 5.42
C ASP A 56 -15.55 -7.92 4.10
N GLY A 57 -15.44 -8.86 3.16
CA GLY A 57 -15.71 -8.65 1.76
C GLY A 57 -17.06 -8.04 1.47
N ALA A 58 -17.11 -7.41 0.29
CA ALA A 58 -18.32 -7.32 -0.48
C ALA A 58 -19.04 -8.68 -0.46
N VAL A 59 -20.18 -8.73 0.23
CA VAL A 59 -21.25 -9.69 -0.07
C VAL A 59 -22.50 -8.90 -0.41
N MET A 60 -22.71 -8.66 -1.70
CA MET A 60 -23.97 -8.96 -2.40
C MET A 60 -23.82 -8.82 -3.92
#